data_AF-A0A2N1Q685-F1
#
_entry.id   AF-A0A2N1Q685-F1
#
_cell.length_a   1.000
_cell.length_b   1.000
_cell.length_c   1.000
_cell.angle_alpha   90.00
_cell.angle_beta   90.00
_cell.angle_gamma   90.00
#
_symmetry.space_group_name_H-M   'P 1'
#
loop_
_entity.id
_entity.type
_entity.pdbx_description
1 polymer ?
#
loop_
_entity_poly.entity_id
_entity_poly.type
_entity_poly.pdbx_seq_one_letter_code
_entity_poly.pdbx_strand_id
1 'polypeptide(L)'
;MNYIIPFISSFASYLIISYFIYSILGRKRTISFVILTFILLSRLYDFVGYFGNGIETKILILIFTANVMPVLLAFYAFMVVTGGMPFFNFKMKRKTLKGISSDIQTKYLSTLISYMLILGSLIFGILVYFYIEGYMKYVLISILSLSLIFGIYIIITNLKITSEQVILIIGRNKEKIYKYDIPKKKSRITINDFFDNPNYIVDPIGIANLKLDDNKLEKHYLYWIATGDQVDMKSSQLIELSNLSYKDYLDSYEKYHYRSLLFEVGRMGKAELVKNKKIK
;
A
#
# COMPACT_ATOMS: atom_id res chain seq x y z
N MET A 1 5.26 -4.55 -32.24
CA MET A 1 3.79 -4.69 -32.26
C MET A 1 3.33 -6.15 -32.34
N ASN A 2 3.96 -6.98 -33.17
CA ASN A 2 3.52 -8.37 -33.44
C ASN A 2 3.41 -9.30 -32.22
N TYR A 3 4.16 -9.08 -31.13
CA TYR A 3 4.08 -9.93 -29.93
C TYR A 3 3.21 -9.36 -28.79
N ILE A 4 2.90 -8.06 -28.82
CA ILE A 4 2.15 -7.39 -27.75
C ILE A 4 0.66 -7.71 -27.86
N ILE A 5 0.09 -7.65 -29.07
CA ILE A 5 -1.33 -7.93 -29.30
C ILE A 5 -1.66 -9.39 -28.93
N PRO A 6 -0.89 -10.40 -29.38
CA PRO A 6 -1.12 -11.78 -28.96
C PRO A 6 -0.95 -12.00 -27.45
N PHE A 7 0.01 -11.32 -26.82
CA PHE A 7 0.21 -11.38 -25.37
C PHE A 7 -1.03 -10.89 -24.62
N ILE A 8 -1.50 -9.68 -24.94
CA ILE A 8 -2.68 -9.07 -24.30
C ILE A 8 -3.93 -9.92 -24.56
N SER A 9 -4.12 -10.38 -25.81
CA SER A 9 -5.25 -11.23 -26.19
C SER A 9 -5.26 -12.55 -25.42
N SER A 10 -4.09 -13.20 -25.29
CA SER A 10 -3.96 -14.45 -24.54
C SER A 10 -4.25 -14.25 -23.06
N PHE A 11 -3.65 -13.22 -22.44
CA PHE A 11 -3.91 -12.85 -21.05
C PHE A 11 -5.41 -12.61 -20.80
N ALA A 12 -6.04 -11.77 -21.62
CA ALA A 12 -7.46 -11.44 -21.49
C ALA A 12 -8.34 -12.69 -21.67
N SER A 13 -8.02 -13.54 -22.65
CA SER A 13 -8.77 -14.78 -22.91
C SER A 13 -8.73 -15.73 -21.71
N TYR A 14 -7.54 -16.01 -21.17
CA TYR A 14 -7.41 -16.89 -19.99
C TYR A 14 -8.15 -16.31 -18.78
N LEU A 15 -8.09 -14.99 -18.57
CA LEU A 15 -8.77 -14.33 -17.46
C LEU A 15 -10.30 -14.41 -17.61
N ILE A 16 -10.83 -14.11 -18.80
CA ILE A 16 -12.27 -14.13 -19.09
C ILE A 16 -12.83 -15.54 -18.93
N ILE A 17 -12.17 -16.54 -19.51
CA ILE A 17 -12.62 -17.95 -19.42
C ILE A 17 -12.68 -18.39 -17.96
N SER A 18 -11.64 -18.09 -17.18
CA SER A 18 -11.55 -18.49 -15.78
C SER A 18 -12.61 -17.81 -14.92
N TYR A 19 -12.87 -16.52 -15.19
CA TYR A 19 -13.92 -15.74 -14.54
C TYR A 19 -15.33 -16.22 -14.93
N PHE A 20 -15.53 -16.58 -16.19
CA PHE A 20 -16.79 -17.13 -16.68
C PHE A 20 -17.14 -18.45 -16.01
N ILE A 21 -16.18 -19.37 -15.95
CA ILE A 21 -16.32 -20.66 -15.24
C ILE A 21 -16.62 -20.43 -13.76
N TYR A 22 -15.92 -19.48 -13.14
CA TYR A 22 -16.13 -19.10 -11.75
C TYR A 22 -17.57 -18.57 -11.53
N SER A 23 -18.08 -17.76 -12.45
CA SER A 23 -19.42 -17.18 -12.38
C SER A 23 -20.51 -18.26 -12.48
N ILE A 24 -20.41 -19.16 -13.47
CA ILE A 24 -21.42 -20.21 -13.71
C ILE A 24 -21.46 -21.24 -12.58
N LEU A 25 -20.31 -21.59 -12.00
CA LEU A 25 -20.21 -22.60 -10.94
C LEU A 25 -20.55 -22.05 -9.54
N GLY A 26 -21.31 -20.94 -9.47
CA GLY A 26 -21.76 -20.36 -8.22
C GLY A 26 -20.63 -19.79 -7.37
N ARG A 27 -19.62 -19.17 -8.01
CA ARG A 27 -18.46 -18.57 -7.34
C ARG A 27 -17.56 -19.56 -6.58
N LYS A 28 -17.57 -20.83 -6.98
CA LYS A 28 -16.62 -21.84 -6.48
C LYS A 28 -15.27 -21.70 -7.19
N ARG A 29 -14.28 -21.13 -6.50
CA ARG A 29 -12.95 -20.82 -7.07
C ARG A 29 -12.12 -22.04 -7.43
N THR A 30 -12.30 -23.15 -6.72
CA THR A 30 -11.50 -24.36 -6.85
C THR A 30 -11.43 -24.88 -8.28
N ILE A 31 -12.56 -24.88 -8.99
CA ILE A 31 -12.62 -25.45 -10.34
C ILE A 31 -11.91 -24.54 -11.36
N SER A 32 -12.17 -23.23 -11.34
CA SER A 32 -11.44 -22.28 -12.19
C SER A 32 -9.94 -22.29 -11.91
N PHE A 33 -9.54 -22.46 -10.65
CA PHE A 33 -8.14 -22.58 -10.26
C PHE A 33 -7.50 -23.82 -10.85
N VAL A 34 -8.13 -25.00 -10.71
CA VAL A 34 -7.63 -26.26 -11.28
C VAL A 34 -7.44 -26.13 -12.79
N ILE A 35 -8.39 -25.50 -13.49
CA ILE A 35 -8.32 -25.30 -14.94
C ILE A 35 -7.16 -24.38 -15.32
N LEU A 36 -7.02 -23.23 -14.65
CA LEU A 36 -5.90 -22.33 -14.90
C LEU A 36 -4.55 -22.97 -14.58
N THR A 37 -4.46 -23.76 -13.50
CA THR A 37 -3.26 -24.51 -13.15
C THR A 37 -2.93 -25.53 -14.23
N PHE A 38 -3.92 -26.23 -14.77
CA PHE A 38 -3.72 -27.19 -15.85
C PHE A 38 -3.20 -26.50 -17.12
N ILE A 39 -3.79 -25.36 -17.49
CA ILE A 39 -3.32 -24.54 -18.62
C ILE A 39 -1.88 -24.07 -18.38
N LEU A 40 -1.56 -23.60 -17.17
CA LEU A 40 -0.22 -23.15 -16.82
C LEU A 40 0.81 -24.29 -16.92
N LEU A 41 0.47 -25.47 -16.39
CA LEU A 41 1.32 -26.65 -16.48
C LEU A 41 1.54 -27.08 -17.93
N SER A 42 0.50 -27.04 -18.76
CA SER A 42 0.63 -27.31 -20.20
C SER A 42 1.58 -26.32 -20.87
N ARG A 43 1.46 -25.02 -20.60
CA ARG A 43 2.38 -24.01 -21.16
C ARG A 43 3.80 -24.14 -20.65
N LEU A 44 3.98 -24.53 -19.38
CA LEU A 44 5.29 -24.81 -18.81
C LEU A 44 5.91 -26.05 -19.43
N TYR A 45 5.13 -27.10 -19.68
CA TYR A 45 5.59 -28.31 -20.35
C TYR A 45 6.09 -27.99 -21.78
N ASP A 46 5.28 -27.26 -22.55
CA ASP A 46 5.68 -26.79 -23.89
C ASP A 46 6.98 -25.97 -23.80
N PHE A 47 7.08 -25.07 -22.82
CA PHE A 47 8.26 -24.25 -22.59
C PHE A 47 9.50 -25.08 -22.24
N VAL A 48 9.36 -26.11 -21.40
CA VAL A 48 10.44 -27.02 -21.03
C VAL A 48 11.00 -27.77 -22.25
N GLY A 49 10.15 -28.10 -23.23
CA GLY A 49 10.57 -28.73 -24.49
C GLY A 49 11.56 -27.90 -25.32
N TYR A 50 11.71 -26.59 -25.04
CA TYR A 50 12.72 -25.75 -25.67
C TYR A 50 14.09 -25.83 -24.96
N PHE A 51 14.15 -26.34 -23.72
CA PHE A 51 15.42 -26.62 -23.04
C PHE A 51 15.99 -27.95 -23.55
N GLY A 52 17.08 -27.85 -24.32
CA GLY A 52 17.75 -29.00 -24.92
C GLY A 52 18.16 -28.78 -26.37
N ASN A 53 17.53 -27.82 -27.05
CA ASN A 53 17.74 -27.57 -28.48
C ASN A 53 18.85 -26.53 -28.77
N GLY A 54 19.73 -26.24 -27.81
CA GLY A 54 20.80 -25.24 -27.98
C GLY A 54 20.29 -23.82 -28.27
N ILE A 55 19.04 -23.52 -27.92
CA ILE A 55 18.40 -22.24 -28.22
C ILE A 55 19.04 -21.13 -27.38
N GLU A 56 19.32 -19.99 -28.02
CA GLU A 56 19.85 -18.82 -27.32
C GLU A 56 18.93 -18.37 -26.18
N THR A 57 19.53 -17.99 -25.05
CA THR A 57 18.81 -17.55 -23.84
C THR A 57 17.81 -16.41 -24.12
N LYS A 58 18.12 -15.53 -25.08
CA LYS A 58 17.24 -14.43 -25.50
C LYS A 58 15.91 -14.95 -26.08
N ILE A 59 15.99 -15.98 -26.90
CA ILE A 59 14.83 -16.61 -27.53
C ILE A 59 14.02 -17.36 -26.46
N LEU A 60 14.68 -18.04 -25.51
CA LEU A 60 14.00 -18.68 -24.38
C LEU A 60 13.20 -17.68 -23.54
N ILE A 61 13.78 -16.51 -23.22
CA ILE A 61 13.07 -15.44 -22.49
C ILE A 61 11.86 -14.95 -23.28
N LEU A 62 12.00 -14.77 -24.60
CA LEU A 62 10.90 -14.34 -25.46
C LEU A 62 9.77 -15.38 -25.48
N ILE A 63 10.10 -16.67 -25.66
CA ILE A 63 9.13 -17.78 -25.67
C ILE A 63 8.42 -17.87 -24.32
N PHE A 64 9.15 -17.76 -23.21
CA PHE A 64 8.55 -17.73 -21.87
C PHE A 64 7.56 -16.57 -21.73
N THR A 65 7.99 -15.37 -22.13
CA THR A 65 7.18 -14.15 -22.02
C THR A 65 5.95 -14.22 -22.93
N ALA A 66 6.04 -14.84 -24.10
CA ALA A 66 4.92 -14.95 -25.02
C ALA A 66 3.93 -16.06 -24.62
N ASN A 67 4.40 -17.18 -24.06
CA ASN A 67 3.56 -18.37 -23.85
C ASN A 67 3.16 -18.61 -22.40
N VAL A 68 4.08 -18.43 -21.45
CA VAL A 68 3.87 -18.77 -20.03
C VAL A 68 3.38 -17.55 -19.25
N MET A 69 4.00 -16.39 -19.46
CA MET A 69 3.71 -15.18 -18.72
C MET A 69 2.25 -14.70 -18.82
N PRO A 70 1.54 -14.78 -19.97
CA PRO A 70 0.12 -14.39 -20.02
C PRO A 70 -0.76 -15.22 -19.10
N VAL A 71 -0.48 -16.53 -18.98
CA VAL A 71 -1.23 -17.44 -18.09
C VAL A 71 -0.91 -17.13 -16.64
N LEU A 72 0.36 -16.90 -16.30
CA LEU A 72 0.77 -16.49 -14.95
C LEU A 72 0.09 -15.19 -14.51
N LEU A 73 0.05 -14.19 -15.40
CA LEU A 73 -0.63 -12.93 -15.12
C LEU A 73 -2.14 -13.12 -15.00
N ALA A 74 -2.76 -13.95 -15.86
CA ALA A 74 -4.19 -14.24 -15.77
C ALA A 74 -4.53 -14.98 -14.48
N PHE A 75 -3.70 -15.92 -14.06
CA PHE A 75 -3.82 -16.62 -12.78
C PHE A 75 -3.72 -15.65 -11.60
N TYR A 76 -2.73 -14.77 -11.62
CA TYR A 76 -2.56 -13.74 -10.59
C TYR A 76 -3.76 -12.79 -10.53
N ALA A 77 -4.17 -12.23 -11.68
CA ALA A 77 -5.32 -11.34 -11.77
C ALA A 77 -6.61 -12.03 -11.32
N PHE A 78 -6.83 -13.28 -11.71
CA PHE A 78 -7.98 -14.07 -11.26
C PHE A 78 -7.98 -14.26 -9.73
N MET A 79 -6.83 -14.56 -9.13
CA MET A 79 -6.68 -14.69 -7.68
C MET A 79 -6.95 -13.37 -6.95
N VAL A 80 -6.52 -12.23 -7.51
CA VAL A 80 -6.80 -10.90 -6.97
C VAL A 80 -8.30 -10.58 -7.06
N VAL A 81 -8.91 -10.77 -8.23
CA VAL A 81 -10.33 -10.46 -8.48
C VAL A 81 -11.25 -11.34 -7.66
N THR A 82 -10.93 -12.64 -7.55
CA THR A 82 -11.76 -13.56 -6.79
C THR A 82 -11.48 -13.54 -5.30
N GLY A 83 -10.35 -12.99 -4.84
CA GLY A 83 -9.95 -12.90 -3.43
C GLY A 83 -9.30 -14.18 -2.88
N GLY A 84 -8.62 -14.94 -3.75
CA GLY A 84 -8.00 -16.24 -3.44
C GLY A 84 -6.55 -16.16 -2.92
N MET A 85 -5.82 -15.07 -3.17
CA MET A 85 -4.48 -14.90 -2.58
C MET A 85 -4.61 -14.38 -1.14
N PRO A 86 -4.06 -15.10 -0.13
CA PRO A 86 -4.03 -14.62 1.24
C PRO A 86 -2.86 -13.65 1.40
N PHE A 87 -2.91 -12.49 0.72
CA PHE A 87 -1.97 -11.42 1.07
C PHE A 87 -2.35 -10.73 2.38
N PHE A 88 -3.55 -10.96 2.91
CA PHE A 88 -3.92 -10.68 4.28
C PHE A 88 -5.08 -11.63 4.66
N ASN A 89 -4.95 -12.39 5.74
CA ASN A 89 -6.10 -12.90 6.47
C ASN A 89 -6.85 -11.72 7.11
N PHE A 90 -7.49 -10.88 6.28
CA PHE A 90 -8.55 -10.02 6.77
C PHE A 90 -9.72 -10.95 7.10
N LYS A 91 -9.77 -11.40 8.36
CA LYS A 91 -11.06 -11.67 9.00
C LYS A 91 -11.89 -10.44 8.69
N MET A 92 -12.91 -10.60 7.87
CA MET A 92 -13.81 -9.54 7.45
C MET A 92 -14.65 -9.17 8.68
N LYS A 93 -14.02 -8.44 9.62
CA LYS A 93 -14.70 -7.78 10.73
C LYS A 93 -15.68 -6.81 10.07
N ARG A 94 -16.90 -6.81 10.64
CA ARG A 94 -18.08 -6.03 10.23
C ARG A 94 -17.71 -4.73 9.52
N LYS A 95 -18.37 -4.49 8.38
CA LYS A 95 -18.39 -3.23 7.61
C LYS A 95 -18.18 -2.01 8.52
N THR A 96 -16.94 -1.55 8.65
CA THR A 96 -16.66 -0.17 9.01
C THR A 96 -16.98 0.69 7.78
N LEU A 97 -17.56 1.86 8.03
CA LEU A 97 -18.12 2.74 7.00
C LEU A 97 -17.14 2.97 5.84
N LYS A 98 -17.65 2.91 4.61
CA LYS A 98 -16.94 3.15 3.35
C LYS A 98 -16.15 4.46 3.44
N GLY A 99 -14.82 4.41 3.30
CA GLY A 99 -14.06 5.52 2.76
C GLY A 99 -12.60 5.66 3.19
N ILE A 100 -12.25 5.26 4.42
CA ILE A 100 -10.92 5.55 4.99
C ILE A 100 -10.33 4.26 5.56
N SER A 101 -9.13 3.89 5.12
CA SER A 101 -8.36 2.82 5.73
C SER A 101 -8.08 3.20 7.18
N SER A 102 -8.50 2.36 8.13
CA SER A 102 -8.12 2.47 9.54
C SER A 102 -6.63 2.27 9.77
N ASP A 103 -5.95 1.71 8.78
CA ASP A 103 -4.57 1.26 8.92
C ASP A 103 -3.62 2.33 8.41
N ILE A 104 -2.56 2.52 9.18
CA ILE A 104 -1.50 3.48 8.91
C ILE A 104 -0.43 2.79 8.06
N GLN A 105 -0.14 3.37 6.90
CA GLN A 105 1.06 3.06 6.15
C GLN A 105 2.20 3.92 6.68
N THR A 106 3.23 3.29 7.23
CA THR A 106 4.35 4.00 7.85
C THR A 106 5.35 4.48 6.80
N LYS A 107 6.20 5.43 7.18
CA LYS A 107 7.39 5.82 6.44
C LYS A 107 8.24 4.61 6.05
N TYR A 108 8.38 3.62 6.94
CA TYR A 108 9.18 2.43 6.67
C TYR A 108 8.70 1.67 5.43
N LEU A 109 7.39 1.45 5.30
CA LEU A 109 6.81 0.80 4.11
C LEU A 109 7.04 1.65 2.86
N SER A 110 6.81 2.96 2.94
CA SER A 110 7.01 3.89 1.82
C SER A 110 8.48 3.91 1.36
N THR A 111 9.43 3.90 2.28
CA THR A 111 10.86 3.78 2.00
C THR A 111 11.21 2.44 1.35
N LEU A 112 10.64 1.33 1.83
CA LEU A 112 10.86 0.01 1.26
C LEU A 112 10.34 -0.08 -0.19
N ILE A 113 9.13 0.44 -0.45
CA ILE A 113 8.57 0.54 -1.80
C ILE A 113 9.49 1.38 -2.70
N SER A 114 10.02 2.48 -2.19
CA SER A 114 10.94 3.31 -2.97
C SER A 114 12.24 2.56 -3.32
N TYR A 115 12.84 1.83 -2.38
CA TYR A 115 14.01 1.00 -2.69
C TYR A 115 13.72 -0.04 -3.76
N MET A 116 12.54 -0.68 -3.70
CA MET A 116 12.10 -1.62 -4.75
C MET A 116 11.94 -0.93 -6.11
N LEU A 117 11.38 0.29 -6.15
CA LEU A 117 11.25 1.08 -7.38
C LEU A 117 12.63 1.42 -7.96
N ILE A 118 13.57 1.86 -7.14
CA ILE A 118 14.93 2.24 -7.60
C ILE A 118 15.67 1.01 -8.10
N LEU A 119 15.75 -0.05 -7.30
CA LEU A 119 16.45 -1.28 -7.67
C LEU A 119 15.83 -1.94 -8.90
N GLY A 120 14.49 -2.02 -8.95
CA GLY A 120 13.76 -2.52 -10.10
C GLY A 120 14.07 -1.70 -11.35
N SER A 121 13.99 -0.36 -11.25
CA SER A 121 14.27 0.53 -12.39
C SER A 121 15.70 0.39 -12.92
N LEU A 122 16.68 0.23 -12.03
CA LEU A 122 18.08 0.03 -12.41
C LEU A 122 18.30 -1.33 -13.09
N ILE A 123 17.82 -2.41 -12.48
CA ILE A 123 17.99 -3.78 -13.01
C ILE A 123 17.28 -3.91 -14.36
N PHE A 124 16.01 -3.50 -14.44
CA PHE A 124 15.26 -3.53 -15.69
C PHE A 124 15.83 -2.54 -16.72
N GLY A 125 16.36 -1.40 -16.29
CA GLY A 125 16.99 -0.42 -17.19
C GLY A 125 18.21 -1.02 -17.91
N ILE A 126 19.06 -1.72 -17.18
CA ILE A 126 20.20 -2.46 -17.73
C ILE A 126 19.72 -3.53 -18.72
N LEU A 127 18.72 -4.33 -18.32
CA LEU A 127 18.17 -5.37 -19.20
C LEU A 127 17.58 -4.78 -20.49
N VAL A 128 16.77 -3.73 -20.39
CA VAL A 128 16.21 -3.03 -21.56
C VAL A 128 17.33 -2.50 -22.46
N TYR A 129 18.41 -1.96 -21.87
CA TYR A 129 19.51 -1.40 -22.65
C TYR A 129 20.23 -2.44 -23.50
N PHE A 130 20.48 -3.65 -22.97
CA PHE A 130 21.21 -4.71 -23.65
C PHE A 130 20.34 -5.62 -24.54
N TYR A 131 19.06 -5.78 -24.21
CA TYR A 131 18.20 -6.79 -24.83
C TYR A 131 17.09 -6.24 -25.72
N ILE A 132 16.80 -4.94 -25.68
CA ILE A 132 15.73 -4.32 -26.48
C ILE A 132 16.34 -3.31 -27.45
N GLU A 133 15.93 -3.40 -28.71
CA GLU A 133 16.39 -2.53 -29.80
C GLU A 133 15.25 -1.67 -30.38
N GLY A 134 15.63 -0.65 -31.15
CA GLY A 134 14.70 0.25 -31.83
C GLY A 134 13.97 1.23 -30.91
N TYR A 135 12.90 1.85 -31.42
CA TYR A 135 12.15 2.91 -30.71
C TYR A 135 11.59 2.46 -29.35
N MET A 136 11.24 1.17 -29.20
CA MET A 136 10.71 0.61 -27.95
C MET A 136 11.72 0.68 -26.79
N LYS A 137 13.02 0.60 -27.08
CA LYS A 137 14.09 0.77 -26.09
C LYS A 137 13.95 2.12 -25.38
N TYR A 138 13.81 3.19 -26.14
CA TYR A 138 13.74 4.56 -25.59
C TYR A 138 12.47 4.80 -24.78
N VAL A 139 11.33 4.25 -25.21
CA VAL A 139 10.06 4.34 -24.46
C VAL A 139 10.19 3.66 -23.10
N LEU A 140 10.72 2.44 -23.07
CA LEU A 140 10.89 1.69 -21.83
C LEU A 140 11.91 2.34 -20.90
N ILE A 141 13.05 2.81 -21.43
CA ILE A 141 14.04 3.57 -20.64
C ILE A 141 13.42 4.84 -20.04
N SER A 142 12.55 5.54 -20.78
CA SER A 142 11.89 6.75 -20.29
C SER A 142 10.96 6.45 -19.10
N ILE A 143 10.16 5.38 -19.19
CA ILE A 143 9.27 4.94 -18.09
C ILE A 143 10.08 4.54 -16.86
N LEU A 144 11.16 3.78 -17.04
CA LEU A 144 12.03 3.36 -15.94
C LEU A 144 12.75 4.56 -15.31
N SER A 145 13.13 5.56 -16.10
CA SER A 145 13.72 6.80 -15.61
C SER A 145 12.72 7.59 -14.74
N LEU A 146 11.46 7.69 -15.16
CA LEU A 146 10.39 8.31 -14.36
C LEU A 146 10.16 7.55 -13.04
N SER A 147 10.11 6.23 -13.10
CA SER A 147 9.98 5.36 -11.91
C SER A 147 11.13 5.56 -10.92
N LEU A 148 12.37 5.67 -11.43
CA LEU A 148 13.56 5.95 -10.63
C LEU A 148 13.51 7.33 -9.97
N ILE A 149 13.15 8.38 -10.73
CA ILE A 149 12.97 9.74 -10.19
C ILE A 149 11.90 9.75 -9.10
N PHE A 150 10.77 9.07 -9.33
CA PHE A 150 9.69 8.98 -8.36
C PHE A 150 10.11 8.24 -7.09
N GLY A 151 10.89 7.15 -7.21
CA GLY A 151 11.50 6.47 -6.08
C GLY A 151 12.37 7.41 -5.25
N ILE A 152 13.32 8.11 -5.89
CA ILE A 152 14.20 9.07 -5.22
C ILE A 152 13.41 10.18 -4.51
N TYR A 153 12.38 10.71 -5.17
CA TYR A 153 11.50 11.72 -4.58
C TYR A 153 10.83 11.23 -3.27
N ILE A 154 10.34 9.99 -3.24
CA ILE A 154 9.78 9.38 -2.03
C ILE A 154 10.83 9.28 -0.92
N ILE A 155 12.09 8.93 -1.23
CA ILE A 155 13.16 8.89 -0.21
C ILE A 155 13.40 10.28 0.37
N ILE A 156 13.59 11.27 -0.48
CA ILE A 156 13.89 12.66 -0.04
C ILE A 156 12.77 13.19 0.86
N THR A 157 11.51 12.95 0.49
CA THR A 157 10.37 13.37 1.31
C THR A 157 10.30 12.61 2.64
N ASN A 158 10.54 11.30 2.62
CA ASN A 158 10.57 10.48 3.82
C ASN A 158 11.73 10.84 4.76
N LEU A 159 12.90 11.24 4.24
CA LEU A 159 14.05 11.64 5.06
C LEU A 159 13.73 12.83 5.98
N LYS A 160 12.81 13.71 5.58
CA LYS A 160 12.36 14.83 6.42
C LYS A 160 11.54 14.38 7.62
N ILE A 161 10.90 13.21 7.57
CA ILE A 161 10.05 12.69 8.65
C ILE A 161 10.94 12.08 9.75
N THR A 162 10.98 12.69 10.93
CA THR A 162 11.79 12.24 12.06
C THR A 162 11.08 11.23 12.94
N SER A 163 9.78 11.44 13.17
CA SER A 163 8.96 10.64 14.06
C SER A 163 7.56 10.41 13.47
N GLU A 164 7.01 9.23 13.73
CA GLU A 164 5.63 8.88 13.43
C GLU A 164 4.96 8.41 14.72
N GLN A 165 3.80 8.96 15.04
CA GLN A 165 3.11 8.71 16.30
C GLN A 165 1.61 8.57 16.05
N VAL A 166 0.94 7.74 16.84
CA VAL A 166 -0.52 7.68 16.90
C VAL A 166 -0.98 8.50 18.09
N ILE A 167 -1.95 9.37 17.88
CA ILE A 167 -2.60 10.16 18.91
C ILE A 167 -4.04 9.67 19.02
N LEU A 168 -4.38 9.06 20.14
CA LEU A 168 -5.72 8.59 20.45
C LEU A 168 -6.40 9.60 21.38
N ILE A 169 -7.52 10.14 20.91
CA ILE A 169 -8.34 11.09 21.66
C ILE A 169 -9.55 10.33 22.19
N ILE A 170 -9.85 10.49 23.49
CA ILE A 170 -10.97 9.84 24.15
C ILE A 170 -11.87 10.91 24.79
N GLY A 171 -13.17 10.76 24.59
CA GLY A 171 -14.20 11.63 25.18
C GLY A 171 -14.98 12.40 24.12
N ARG A 172 -16.23 12.76 24.43
CA ARG A 172 -17.08 13.60 23.55
C ARG A 172 -16.45 14.97 23.28
N ASN A 173 -15.83 15.56 24.30
CA ASN A 173 -15.18 16.87 24.22
C ASN A 173 -13.64 16.77 24.13
N LYS A 174 -13.11 15.62 23.68
CA LYS A 174 -11.66 15.42 23.47
C LYS A 174 -10.82 15.67 24.73
N GLU A 175 -11.32 15.16 25.86
CA GLU A 175 -10.81 15.46 27.19
C GLU A 175 -9.49 14.76 27.49
N LYS A 176 -9.34 13.51 27.05
CA LYS A 176 -8.14 12.71 27.29
C LYS A 176 -7.40 12.43 25.99
N ILE A 177 -6.08 12.62 26.04
CA ILE A 177 -5.21 12.45 24.89
C ILE A 177 -4.14 11.44 25.26
N TYR A 178 -3.97 10.45 24.41
CA TYR A 178 -2.96 9.42 24.55
C TYR A 178 -2.09 9.35 23.31
N LYS A 179 -0.85 8.92 23.50
CA LYS A 179 0.15 8.79 22.46
C LYS A 179 0.70 7.36 22.42
N TYR A 180 0.93 6.88 21.21
CA TYR A 180 1.66 5.65 20.93
C TYR A 180 2.76 5.93 19.89
N ASP A 181 4.01 5.67 20.26
CA ASP A 181 5.16 5.82 19.37
C ASP A 181 5.24 4.65 18.39
N ILE A 182 5.21 4.95 17.08
CA ILE A 182 5.26 3.90 16.05
C ILE A 182 6.69 3.34 15.98
N PRO A 183 6.89 2.02 16.10
CA PRO A 183 8.22 1.43 15.98
C PRO A 183 8.83 1.68 14.59
N LYS A 184 10.09 2.13 14.55
CA LYS A 184 10.78 2.57 13.31
C LYS A 184 10.80 1.54 12.16
N LYS A 185 10.71 0.25 12.46
CA LYS A 185 10.77 -0.86 11.48
C LYS A 185 9.41 -1.48 11.16
N LYS A 186 8.31 -0.93 11.70
CA LYS A 186 6.97 -1.49 11.46
C LYS A 186 6.41 -0.89 10.18
N SER A 187 5.96 -1.72 9.25
CA SER A 187 5.47 -1.30 7.92
C SER A 187 4.00 -0.84 7.93
N ARG A 188 3.19 -1.41 8.81
CA ARG A 188 1.77 -1.12 8.96
C ARG A 188 1.38 -1.13 10.43
N ILE A 189 0.56 -0.17 10.83
CA ILE A 189 -0.08 -0.14 12.16
C ILE A 189 -1.58 -0.25 11.96
N THR A 190 -2.19 -1.12 12.74
CA THR A 190 -3.63 -1.35 12.85
C THR A 190 -4.10 -0.90 14.23
N ILE A 191 -5.42 -0.72 14.41
CA ILE A 191 -5.98 -0.28 15.69
C ILE A 191 -5.59 -1.19 16.85
N ASN A 192 -5.63 -2.51 16.64
CA ASN A 192 -5.31 -3.50 17.68
C ASN A 192 -3.84 -3.43 18.14
N ASP A 193 -2.94 -2.78 17.38
CA ASP A 193 -1.54 -2.62 17.77
C ASP A 193 -1.36 -1.61 18.90
N PHE A 194 -2.30 -0.68 19.09
CA PHE A 194 -2.24 0.36 20.12
C PHE A 194 -3.46 0.39 21.04
N PHE A 195 -4.59 -0.20 20.63
CA PHE A 195 -5.83 -0.23 21.40
C PHE A 195 -6.61 -1.54 21.15
N ASP A 196 -6.68 -2.39 22.17
CA ASP A 196 -7.25 -3.75 22.08
C ASP A 196 -8.55 -3.93 22.89
N ASN A 197 -9.45 -2.93 22.83
CA ASN A 197 -10.76 -3.05 23.45
C ASN A 197 -11.86 -3.09 22.37
N PRO A 198 -12.54 -4.24 22.17
CA PRO A 198 -13.55 -4.40 21.13
C PRO A 198 -14.86 -3.66 21.41
N ASN A 199 -15.08 -3.18 22.64
CA ASN A 199 -16.31 -2.48 23.04
C ASN A 199 -16.36 -1.04 22.50
N TYR A 200 -15.23 -0.50 22.05
CA TYR A 200 -15.13 0.88 21.57
C TYR A 200 -14.82 0.92 20.07
N ILE A 201 -15.44 1.89 19.41
CA ILE A 201 -15.18 2.19 18.00
C ILE A 201 -14.09 3.24 17.96
N VAL A 202 -12.98 2.90 17.31
CA VAL A 202 -11.83 3.79 17.09
C VAL A 202 -11.88 4.30 15.67
N ASP A 203 -12.24 5.57 15.50
CA ASP A 203 -12.40 6.18 14.19
C ASP A 203 -11.17 7.02 13.81
N PRO A 204 -10.59 6.84 12.60
CA PRO A 204 -9.54 7.72 12.10
C PRO A 204 -10.13 9.09 11.75
N ILE A 205 -9.54 10.17 12.28
CA ILE A 205 -10.03 11.54 12.07
C ILE A 205 -9.09 12.40 11.22
N GLY A 206 -7.79 12.10 11.16
CA GLY A 206 -6.88 12.85 10.30
C GLY A 206 -5.40 12.63 10.55
N ILE A 207 -4.59 13.53 9.98
CA ILE A 207 -3.14 13.60 10.15
C ILE A 207 -2.77 15.03 10.54
N ALA A 208 -1.97 15.19 11.59
CA ALA A 208 -1.25 16.42 11.88
C ALA A 208 0.21 16.24 11.48
N ASN A 209 0.72 17.13 10.62
CA ASN A 209 2.14 17.18 10.27
C ASN A 209 2.72 18.40 10.97
N LEU A 210 3.64 18.19 11.91
CA LEU A 210 4.33 19.27 12.61
C LEU A 210 5.67 19.51 11.95
N LYS A 211 5.87 20.70 11.41
CA LYS A 211 7.16 21.18 10.92
C LYS A 211 7.92 21.79 12.09
N LEU A 212 9.08 21.22 12.35
CA LEU A 212 10.07 21.69 13.32
C LEU A 212 11.01 22.71 12.67
N ASP A 213 11.73 23.49 13.48
CA ASP A 213 12.65 24.57 13.05
C ASP A 213 13.66 24.14 11.95
N ASP A 214 14.11 22.88 11.97
CA ASP A 214 15.05 22.28 11.02
C ASP A 214 14.43 21.80 9.68
N ASN A 215 13.18 22.18 9.36
CA ASN A 215 12.41 21.62 8.24
C ASN A 215 12.18 20.09 8.34
N LYS A 216 12.38 19.55 9.55
CA LYS A 216 12.03 18.18 9.95
C LYS A 216 10.54 18.11 10.22
N LEU A 217 9.96 16.94 10.00
CA LEU A 217 8.52 16.70 10.11
C LEU A 217 8.24 15.62 11.14
N GLU A 218 7.33 15.89 12.06
CA GLU A 218 6.69 14.88 12.89
C GLU A 218 5.29 14.60 12.37
N LYS A 219 4.94 13.33 12.25
CA LYS A 219 3.66 12.92 11.67
C LYS A 219 2.81 12.23 12.72
N HIS A 220 1.70 12.87 13.07
CA HIS A 220 0.76 12.39 14.06
C HIS A 220 -0.51 11.89 13.38
N TYR A 221 -0.79 10.60 13.53
CA TYR A 221 -2.02 9.96 13.04
C TYR A 221 -3.09 10.04 14.12
N LEU A 222 -4.18 10.74 13.84
CA LEU A 222 -5.20 11.08 14.83
C LEU A 222 -6.36 10.10 14.76
N TYR A 223 -6.72 9.54 15.92
CA TYR A 223 -7.87 8.67 16.11
C TYR A 223 -8.75 9.19 17.24
N TRP A 224 -10.05 8.91 17.16
CA TRP A 224 -11.02 9.36 18.14
C TRP A 224 -11.95 8.23 18.59
N ILE A 225 -12.14 8.15 19.91
CA ILE A 225 -13.17 7.35 20.57
C ILE A 225 -14.18 8.30 21.19
N ALA A 226 -15.34 8.43 20.54
CA ALA A 226 -16.44 9.24 21.02
C ALA A 226 -17.27 8.47 22.07
N THR A 227 -16.81 8.48 23.33
CA THR A 227 -17.52 7.88 24.47
C THR A 227 -17.67 8.86 25.62
N GLY A 228 -18.68 8.64 26.47
CA GLY A 228 -18.81 9.30 27.78
C GLY A 228 -18.31 8.44 28.94
N ASP A 229 -17.98 7.18 28.68
CA ASP A 229 -17.57 6.21 29.70
C ASP A 229 -16.06 6.30 29.98
N GLN A 230 -15.65 5.91 31.19
CA GLN A 230 -14.23 5.70 31.47
C GLN A 230 -13.73 4.47 30.71
N VAL A 231 -12.88 4.71 29.70
CA VAL A 231 -12.20 3.65 28.95
C VAL A 231 -11.11 3.06 29.83
N ASP A 232 -11.12 1.74 30.02
CA ASP A 232 -10.02 1.04 30.70
C ASP A 232 -8.78 1.00 29.79
N MET A 233 -7.69 1.61 30.27
CA MET A 233 -6.42 1.75 29.56
C MET A 233 -5.33 0.83 30.12
N LYS A 234 -5.63 0.00 31.13
CA LYS A 234 -4.64 -0.79 31.89
C LYS A 234 -3.82 -1.77 31.05
N SER A 235 -4.36 -2.25 29.92
CA SER A 235 -3.68 -3.16 28.99
C SER A 235 -3.04 -2.46 27.78
N SER A 236 -3.19 -1.14 27.65
CA SER A 236 -2.75 -0.41 26.46
C SER A 236 -1.29 0.05 26.55
N GLN A 237 -0.59 0.08 25.41
CA GLN A 237 0.78 0.65 25.30
C GLN A 237 0.76 2.19 25.16
N LEU A 238 -0.36 2.81 25.47
CA LEU A 238 -0.63 4.23 25.26
C LEU A 238 -0.18 5.05 26.46
N ILE A 239 0.53 6.15 26.19
CA ILE A 239 1.04 7.08 27.20
C ILE A 239 0.12 8.29 27.23
N GLU A 240 -0.39 8.67 28.40
CA GLU A 240 -1.22 9.86 28.55
C GLU A 240 -0.39 11.13 28.32
N LEU A 241 -0.93 12.05 27.51
CA LEU A 241 -0.35 13.36 27.25
C LEU A 241 -1.18 14.44 27.93
N SER A 242 -0.52 15.28 28.72
CA SER A 242 -1.16 16.43 29.36
C SER A 242 -1.53 17.53 28.36
N ASN A 243 -0.77 17.68 27.28
CA ASN A 243 -1.03 18.71 26.28
C ASN A 243 -0.51 18.34 24.87
N LEU A 244 -1.16 18.87 23.84
CA LEU A 244 -0.72 18.84 22.43
C LEU A 244 -0.46 20.26 21.94
N SER A 245 0.59 20.45 21.15
CA SER A 245 0.97 21.76 20.61
C SER A 245 -0.09 22.39 19.71
N TYR A 246 -0.97 21.57 19.10
CA TYR A 246 -2.08 21.98 18.24
C TYR A 246 -3.46 21.69 18.87
N LYS A 247 -3.55 21.62 20.21
CA LYS A 247 -4.81 21.31 20.93
C LYS A 247 -5.97 22.21 20.49
N ASP A 248 -5.71 23.50 20.30
CA ASP A 248 -6.70 24.51 19.90
C ASP A 248 -7.30 24.24 18.50
N TYR A 249 -6.60 23.46 17.67
CA TYR A 249 -7.05 23.09 16.32
C TYR A 249 -7.71 21.71 16.27
N LEU A 250 -7.89 21.01 17.40
CA LEU A 250 -8.50 19.68 17.39
C LEU A 250 -9.92 19.69 16.83
N ASP A 251 -10.67 20.79 16.97
CA ASP A 251 -12.03 20.94 16.43
C ASP A 251 -12.08 21.04 14.91
N SER A 252 -10.96 21.36 14.28
CA SER A 252 -10.86 21.29 12.83
C SER A 252 -10.81 19.85 12.28
N TYR A 253 -10.57 18.85 13.15
CA TYR A 253 -10.65 17.44 12.81
C TYR A 253 -12.03 16.89 13.18
N GLU A 254 -12.86 16.71 12.15
CA GLU A 254 -14.22 16.21 12.31
C GLU A 254 -14.30 14.72 11.98
N LYS A 255 -15.25 14.03 12.61
CA LYS A 255 -15.62 12.67 12.24
C LYS A 255 -16.08 12.66 10.79
N TYR A 256 -15.55 11.72 9.99
CA TYR A 256 -15.86 11.54 8.56
C TYR A 256 -15.28 12.58 7.59
N HIS A 257 -14.56 13.60 8.06
CA HIS A 257 -13.83 14.53 7.21
C HIS A 257 -12.33 14.38 7.44
N TYR A 258 -11.72 13.42 6.77
CA TYR A 258 -10.30 13.12 6.94
C TYR A 258 -9.46 14.29 6.41
N ARG A 259 -8.81 15.02 7.32
CA ARG A 259 -7.97 16.18 6.99
C ARG A 259 -6.51 15.89 7.30
N SER A 260 -5.64 16.44 6.47
CA SER A 260 -4.22 16.55 6.76
C SER A 260 -3.88 18.02 6.92
N LEU A 261 -3.53 18.39 8.14
CA LEU A 261 -3.10 19.75 8.46
C LEU A 261 -1.59 19.78 8.61
N LEU A 262 -0.97 20.85 8.14
CA LEU A 262 0.43 21.17 8.35
C LEU A 262 0.50 22.31 9.35
N PHE A 263 1.21 22.07 10.44
CA PHE A 263 1.49 23.07 11.45
C PHE A 263 2.98 23.39 11.46
N GLU A 264 3.33 24.60 11.87
CA GLU A 264 4.70 25.00 12.18
C GLU A 264 4.77 25.30 13.67
N VAL A 265 5.68 24.63 14.37
CA VAL A 265 5.81 24.77 15.82
C VAL A 265 6.71 25.96 16.10
N GLY A 266 6.14 27.04 16.64
CA GLY A 266 6.90 28.21 17.03
C GLY A 266 7.79 27.95 18.25
N ARG A 267 8.76 28.82 18.50
CA ARG A 267 9.74 28.71 19.61
C ARG A 267 9.12 28.56 21.02
N MET A 268 7.86 28.93 21.19
CA MET A 268 7.11 28.78 22.46
C MET A 268 6.34 27.44 22.56
N GLY A 269 6.52 26.51 21.62
CA GLY A 269 5.90 25.18 21.63
C GLY A 269 4.43 25.14 21.16
N LYS A 270 3.84 26.28 20.81
CA LYS A 270 2.52 26.37 20.15
C LYS A 270 2.65 26.17 18.64
N ALA A 271 1.74 25.40 18.08
CA ALA A 271 1.73 25.08 16.65
C ALA A 271 0.76 26.01 15.90
N GLU A 272 1.26 26.68 14.86
CA GLU A 272 0.45 27.54 13.99
C GLU A 272 0.06 26.80 12.72
N LEU A 273 -1.19 26.95 12.27
CA LEU A 273 -1.69 26.28 11.06
C LEU A 273 -1.13 26.94 9.80
N VAL A 274 -0.31 26.22 9.03
CA VAL A 274 0.31 26.71 7.78
C VAL A 274 -0.48 26.27 6.55
N LYS A 275 -1.00 25.04 6.54
CA LYS A 275 -1.72 24.51 5.38
C LYS A 275 -2.81 23.53 5.79
N ASN A 276 -3.99 23.69 5.20
CA ASN A 276 -5.11 22.77 5.34
C ASN A 276 -5.32 22.02 4.01
N LYS A 277 -5.30 20.68 4.05
CA LYS A 277 -5.64 19.83 2.92
C LYS A 277 -6.72 18.84 3.32
N LYS A 278 -7.91 18.98 2.72
CA LYS A 278 -8.95 17.95 2.78
C LYS A 278 -8.51 16.76 1.93
N ILE A 279 -8.46 15.57 2.52
CA ILE A 279 -8.04 14.36 1.82
C ILE A 279 -9.25 13.63 1.23
N LYS A 280 -10.42 13.71 1.88
CA LYS A 280 -11.74 13.28 1.39
C LYS A 280 -12.84 13.90 2.25
#